data_AF-A0A7S1VWY4-F1
#
_entry.id   AF-A0A7S1VWY4-F1
#
_cell.length_a   1.000
_cell.length_b   1.000
_cell.length_c   1.000
_cell.angle_alpha   90.00
_cell.angle_beta   90.00
_cell.angle_gamma   90.00
#
_symmetry.space_group_name_H-M   'P 1'
#
loop_
_entity.id
_entity.type
_entity.pdbx_description
1 polymer ?
#
loop_
_entity_poly.entity_id
_entity_poly.type
_entity_poly.pdbx_seq_one_letter_code
_entity_poly.pdbx_strand_id
1 'polypeptide(L)'
;ERNNGVKRTRTAVASGEDDLEWMLKARFGEDQMKDDIFALWNYTRALHAFATKGECKSSNKLLDYAITANKHVPSVLLGWKMPGVVPLQMALGSEGEAGDYCRDNMQYWLECDDALEWLQRRYLHVTKVKPLTTNKEILSLFVEGTRIVNNIQDQQRAMECFKRVLDLSDNDASPQLRERTFRRMAMIDMQLGQFDTALSHLDAALRLCNPASDAESIKQIYYKRAQCKEMMGDLEGALQEFTFVLEKIGRFTTARDNITRLKAQLNLPVPRPPDYGMSQRDREEVMNRVN
;
A
#
# COMPACT_ATOMS: atom_id res chain seq x y z
N GLU A 1 20.77 55.59 -29.48
CA GLU A 1 21.13 54.79 -28.28
C GLU A 1 20.21 53.57 -28.20
N ARG A 2 20.80 52.42 -27.87
CA ARG A 2 20.14 51.13 -27.70
C ARG A 2 19.57 51.02 -26.29
N ASN A 3 18.34 50.49 -26.15
CA ASN A 3 17.95 49.61 -25.03
C ASN A 3 16.60 48.96 -25.39
N ASN A 4 16.54 47.81 -26.07
CA ASN A 4 16.70 46.45 -25.52
C ASN A 4 15.92 46.17 -24.23
N GLY A 5 14.59 46.27 -24.30
CA GLY A 5 13.68 45.53 -23.42
C GLY A 5 13.43 44.14 -24.00
N VAL A 6 14.20 43.18 -23.52
CA VAL A 6 14.26 41.77 -23.92
C VAL A 6 12.86 41.15 -24.05
N LYS A 7 12.46 40.82 -25.29
CA LYS A 7 11.51 39.74 -25.56
C LYS A 7 12.09 38.49 -24.90
N ARG A 8 11.52 38.05 -23.78
CA ARG A 8 11.75 36.68 -23.30
C ARG A 8 11.18 35.77 -24.38
N THR A 9 12.09 35.29 -25.23
CA THR A 9 11.88 34.15 -26.10
C THR A 9 11.39 33.01 -25.22
N ARG A 10 10.12 32.65 -25.43
CA ARG A 10 9.46 31.47 -24.89
C ARG A 10 10.21 30.27 -25.49
N THR A 11 11.32 29.89 -24.88
CA THR A 11 11.99 28.62 -25.17
C THR A 11 11.02 27.52 -24.79
N ALA A 12 10.71 26.70 -25.77
CA ALA A 12 9.78 25.58 -25.71
C ALA A 12 10.14 24.63 -24.56
N VAL A 13 9.40 24.73 -23.47
CA VAL A 13 9.04 23.64 -22.56
C VAL A 13 7.52 23.70 -22.50
N ALA A 14 6.86 23.18 -23.52
CA ALA A 14 5.41 23.20 -23.68
C ALA A 14 4.97 21.82 -24.16
N SER A 15 4.42 21.00 -23.25
CA SER A 15 3.48 19.89 -23.52
C SER A 15 3.19 19.05 -22.26
N GLY A 16 3.09 19.63 -21.06
CA GLY A 16 2.89 18.84 -19.83
C GLY A 16 2.01 19.56 -18.81
N GLU A 17 2.40 20.77 -18.40
CA GLU A 17 1.63 21.56 -17.42
C GLU A 17 0.27 22.01 -17.96
N ASP A 18 0.23 22.54 -19.20
CA ASP A 18 -1.02 22.92 -19.89
C ASP A 18 -1.95 21.70 -20.09
N ASP A 19 -1.39 20.51 -20.29
CA ASP A 19 -2.14 19.27 -20.50
C ASP A 19 -2.72 18.73 -19.20
N LEU A 20 -1.96 18.73 -18.09
CA LEU A 20 -2.45 18.27 -16.79
C LEU A 20 -3.53 19.21 -16.24
N GLU A 21 -3.33 20.53 -16.33
CA GLU A 21 -4.35 21.50 -15.92
C GLU A 21 -5.64 21.31 -16.72
N TRP A 22 -5.53 21.22 -18.05
CA TRP A 22 -6.68 20.95 -18.91
C TRP A 22 -7.33 19.60 -18.58
N MET A 23 -6.56 18.53 -18.35
CA MET A 23 -7.08 17.20 -18.02
C MET A 23 -7.84 17.19 -16.70
N LEU A 24 -7.29 17.82 -15.65
CA LEU A 24 -7.98 17.94 -14.36
C LEU A 24 -9.26 18.77 -14.51
N LYS A 25 -9.23 19.86 -15.29
CA LYS A 25 -10.41 20.69 -15.54
C LYS A 25 -11.47 19.98 -16.38
N ALA A 26 -11.07 19.26 -17.42
CA ALA A 26 -11.96 18.49 -18.30
C ALA A 26 -12.62 17.32 -17.56
N ARG A 27 -11.84 16.61 -16.72
CA ARG A 27 -12.35 15.46 -15.97
C ARG A 27 -13.22 15.87 -14.79
N PHE A 28 -12.90 16.99 -14.13
CA PHE A 28 -13.49 17.29 -12.83
C PHE A 28 -14.21 18.63 -12.70
N GLY A 29 -14.05 19.59 -13.62
CA GLY A 29 -14.79 20.87 -13.69
C GLY A 29 -14.88 21.71 -12.40
N GLU A 30 -14.54 23.00 -12.46
CA GLU A 30 -14.66 23.88 -11.27
C GLU A 30 -16.06 23.88 -10.63
N ASP A 31 -17.12 23.71 -11.42
CA ASP A 31 -18.51 23.67 -10.96
C ASP A 31 -18.94 22.34 -10.31
N GLN A 32 -18.26 21.23 -10.60
CA GLN A 32 -18.57 19.91 -10.05
C GLN A 32 -17.83 19.66 -8.73
N MET A 33 -16.73 20.37 -8.47
CA MET A 33 -15.99 20.33 -7.20
C MET A 33 -16.68 21.12 -6.07
N LYS A 34 -18.01 21.17 -6.01
CA LYS A 34 -18.75 21.80 -4.88
C LYS A 34 -18.98 20.84 -3.72
N ASP A 35 -18.92 19.54 -3.99
CA ASP A 35 -19.03 18.49 -2.98
C ASP A 35 -17.70 18.35 -2.22
N ASP A 36 -17.75 18.35 -0.89
CA ASP A 36 -16.60 18.23 0.01
C ASP A 36 -16.65 16.95 0.86
N ILE A 37 -17.57 16.04 0.56
CA ILE A 37 -17.80 14.84 1.36
C ILE A 37 -16.81 13.72 0.97
N PHE A 38 -16.51 13.58 -0.32
CA PHE A 38 -15.70 12.48 -0.83
C PHE A 38 -14.21 12.79 -0.96
N ALA A 39 -13.38 11.77 -0.76
CA ALA A 39 -11.94 11.82 -1.03
C ALA A 39 -11.65 12.26 -2.47
N LEU A 40 -12.46 11.80 -3.44
CA LEU A 40 -12.36 12.18 -4.85
C LEU A 40 -12.31 13.70 -5.01
N TRP A 41 -13.26 14.42 -4.43
CA TRP A 41 -13.33 15.86 -4.59
C TRP A 41 -12.26 16.59 -3.81
N ASN A 42 -12.04 16.19 -2.55
CA ASN A 42 -11.11 16.89 -1.66
C ASN A 42 -9.66 16.82 -2.15
N TYR A 43 -9.19 15.62 -2.53
CA TYR A 43 -7.83 15.45 -3.00
C TYR A 43 -7.62 15.99 -4.41
N THR A 44 -8.60 15.85 -5.31
CA THR A 44 -8.49 16.40 -6.66
C THR A 44 -8.49 17.93 -6.65
N ARG A 45 -9.30 18.56 -5.80
CA ARG A 45 -9.30 20.02 -5.62
C ARG A 45 -7.95 20.51 -5.06
N ALA A 46 -7.36 19.76 -4.13
CA ALA A 46 -6.04 20.06 -3.59
C ALA A 46 -4.95 19.94 -4.68
N LEU A 47 -4.94 18.85 -5.45
CA LEU A 47 -3.98 18.63 -6.53
C LEU A 47 -4.13 19.70 -7.64
N HIS A 48 -5.35 20.03 -8.06
CA HIS A 48 -5.60 21.08 -9.04
C HIS A 48 -5.11 22.45 -8.55
N ALA A 49 -5.37 22.80 -7.28
CA ALA A 49 -4.87 24.03 -6.70
C ALA A 49 -3.33 24.08 -6.62
N PHE A 50 -2.69 22.94 -6.38
CA PHE A 50 -1.24 22.81 -6.42
C PHE A 50 -0.69 22.92 -7.84
N ALA A 51 -1.26 22.20 -8.82
CA ALA A 51 -0.83 22.27 -10.21
C ALA A 51 -0.93 23.69 -10.80
N THR A 52 -1.95 24.45 -10.41
CA THR A 52 -2.19 25.82 -10.95
C THR A 52 -1.42 26.93 -10.22
N LYS A 53 -1.12 26.75 -8.92
CA LYS A 53 -0.56 27.83 -8.06
C LYS A 53 0.70 27.43 -7.31
N GLY A 54 1.16 26.20 -7.45
CA GLY A 54 2.21 25.58 -6.66
C GLY A 54 1.83 25.41 -5.19
N GLU A 55 2.85 25.15 -4.36
CA GLU A 55 2.70 25.11 -2.91
C GLU A 55 2.46 26.53 -2.37
N CYS A 56 1.26 26.78 -1.86
CA CYS A 56 0.90 28.04 -1.25
C CYS A 56 -0.10 27.84 -0.10
N LYS A 57 -0.44 28.91 0.62
CA LYS A 57 -1.40 28.85 1.74
C LYS A 57 -2.75 28.26 1.33
N SER A 58 -3.20 28.51 0.10
CA SER A 58 -4.47 27.99 -0.41
C SER A 58 -4.42 26.49 -0.70
N SER A 59 -3.44 26.02 -1.48
CA SER A 59 -3.29 24.59 -1.79
C SER A 59 -3.01 23.77 -0.54
N ASN A 60 -2.17 24.28 0.38
CA ASN A 60 -1.91 23.64 1.68
C ASN A 60 -3.17 23.48 2.53
N LYS A 61 -4.03 24.50 2.60
CA LYS A 61 -5.30 24.41 3.35
C LYS A 61 -6.23 23.34 2.76
N LEU A 62 -6.30 23.25 1.44
CA LEU A 62 -7.13 22.24 0.76
C LEU A 62 -6.60 20.83 1.04
N LEU A 63 -5.28 20.62 0.94
CA LEU A 63 -4.70 19.31 1.18
C LEU A 63 -4.81 18.90 2.66
N ASP A 64 -4.58 19.80 3.61
CA ASP A 64 -4.76 19.51 5.04
C ASP A 64 -6.20 19.07 5.36
N TYR A 65 -7.19 19.72 4.75
CA TYR A 65 -8.59 19.34 4.86
C TYR A 65 -8.82 17.94 4.28
N ALA A 66 -8.30 17.67 3.07
CA ALA A 66 -8.41 16.35 2.43
C ALA A 66 -7.77 15.22 3.27
N ILE A 67 -6.59 15.48 3.87
CA ILE A 67 -5.91 14.57 4.79
C ILE A 67 -6.74 14.32 6.04
N THR A 68 -7.41 15.35 6.55
CA THR A 68 -8.27 15.21 7.74
C THR A 68 -9.53 14.40 7.43
N ALA A 69 -10.15 14.64 6.26
CA ALA A 69 -11.34 13.93 5.81
C ALA A 69 -11.07 12.45 5.53
N ASN A 70 -9.95 12.13 4.86
CA ASN A 70 -9.51 10.75 4.66
C ASN A 70 -7.98 10.64 4.80
N LYS A 71 -7.53 10.27 6.00
CA LYS A 71 -6.09 10.14 6.36
C LYS A 71 -5.37 8.96 5.72
N HIS A 72 -6.09 8.08 5.04
CA HIS A 72 -5.53 6.84 4.48
C HIS A 72 -4.97 7.06 3.07
N VAL A 73 -5.58 7.96 2.28
CA VAL A 73 -5.15 8.31 0.92
C VAL A 73 -3.64 8.60 0.81
N PRO A 74 -3.01 9.44 1.67
CA PRO A 74 -1.61 9.79 1.49
C PRO A 74 -0.70 8.57 1.61
N SER A 75 -0.99 7.67 2.55
CA SER A 75 -0.20 6.45 2.70
C SER A 75 -0.31 5.49 1.51
N VAL A 76 -1.41 5.54 0.76
CA VAL A 76 -1.59 4.74 -0.46
C VAL A 76 -0.89 5.41 -1.65
N LEU A 77 -1.08 6.73 -1.84
CA LEU A 77 -0.38 7.51 -2.87
C LEU A 77 1.14 7.46 -2.73
N LEU A 78 1.65 7.47 -1.50
CA LEU A 78 3.09 7.34 -1.20
C LEU A 78 3.59 5.88 -1.28
N GLY A 79 2.75 4.91 -1.65
CA GLY A 79 3.08 3.48 -1.75
C GLY A 79 3.31 2.78 -0.40
N TRP A 80 3.19 3.50 0.71
CA TRP A 80 3.45 3.03 2.08
C TRP A 80 2.47 1.95 2.52
N LYS A 81 1.25 1.98 2.01
CA LYS A 81 0.25 0.92 2.15
C LYS A 81 -0.22 0.48 0.78
N MET A 82 -0.60 -0.79 0.65
CA MET A 82 -1.41 -1.20 -0.49
C MET A 82 -2.80 -0.59 -0.41
N PRO A 83 -3.45 -0.34 -1.55
CA PRO A 83 -4.87 -0.01 -1.56
C PRO A 83 -5.64 -1.13 -0.84
N GLY A 84 -6.58 -0.73 0.02
CA GLY A 84 -7.45 -1.68 0.70
C GLY A 84 -8.36 -2.42 -0.28
N VAL A 85 -8.91 -3.55 0.15
CA VAL A 85 -9.99 -4.21 -0.60
C VAL A 85 -11.18 -3.28 -0.60
N VAL A 86 -11.75 -3.04 -1.77
CA VAL A 86 -12.91 -2.16 -1.91
C VAL A 86 -14.16 -2.92 -1.50
N PRO A 87 -14.80 -2.51 -0.39
CA PRO A 87 -16.02 -3.16 0.05
C PRO A 87 -17.17 -2.87 -0.93
N LEU A 88 -18.15 -3.77 -1.00
CA LEU A 88 -19.40 -3.54 -1.75
C LEU A 88 -20.12 -2.26 -1.35
N GLN A 89 -19.95 -1.81 -0.10
CA GLN A 89 -20.43 -0.52 0.40
C GLN A 89 -19.24 0.30 0.88
N MET A 90 -18.93 1.37 0.15
CA MET A 90 -17.84 2.29 0.47
C MET A 90 -18.27 3.22 1.62
N ALA A 91 -17.55 3.17 2.74
CA ALA A 91 -17.70 4.12 3.84
C ALA A 91 -16.81 5.35 3.62
N LEU A 92 -17.37 6.54 3.82
CA LEU A 92 -16.64 7.81 3.74
C LEU A 92 -15.51 7.86 4.77
N GLY A 93 -14.35 8.37 4.38
CA GLY A 93 -13.15 8.46 5.20
C GLY A 93 -12.43 7.12 5.43
N SER A 94 -12.90 6.03 4.83
CA SER A 94 -12.34 4.68 5.05
C SER A 94 -11.11 4.37 4.20
N GLU A 95 -10.41 3.28 4.54
CA GLU A 95 -9.35 2.71 3.71
C GLU A 95 -9.85 2.23 2.34
N GLY A 96 -11.12 1.82 2.24
CA GLY A 96 -11.75 1.43 0.98
C GLY A 96 -11.90 2.61 0.03
N GLU A 97 -12.46 3.72 0.52
CA GLU A 97 -12.57 4.97 -0.25
C GLU A 97 -11.19 5.48 -0.69
N ALA A 98 -10.19 5.37 0.18
CA ALA A 98 -8.82 5.75 -0.17
C ALA A 98 -8.27 4.89 -1.32
N GLY A 99 -8.52 3.59 -1.29
CA GLY A 99 -8.15 2.66 -2.35
C GLY A 99 -8.81 3.02 -3.69
N ASP A 100 -10.11 3.32 -3.68
CA ASP A 100 -10.85 3.75 -4.87
C ASP A 100 -10.28 5.03 -5.48
N TYR A 101 -10.09 6.06 -4.64
CA TYR A 101 -9.50 7.31 -5.12
C TYR A 101 -8.13 7.09 -5.76
N CYS A 102 -7.24 6.36 -5.09
CA CYS A 102 -5.87 6.18 -5.56
C CYS A 102 -5.82 5.37 -6.86
N ARG A 103 -6.66 4.34 -7.00
CA ARG A 103 -6.73 3.51 -8.21
C ARG A 103 -6.94 4.35 -9.47
N ASP A 104 -7.86 5.32 -9.39
CA ASP A 104 -8.29 6.10 -10.55
C ASP A 104 -7.54 7.42 -10.73
N ASN A 105 -6.71 7.81 -9.74
CA ASN A 105 -6.10 9.15 -9.71
C ASN A 105 -4.61 9.18 -9.39
N MET A 106 -3.98 8.06 -9.00
CA MET A 106 -2.55 8.04 -8.67
C MET A 106 -1.65 8.55 -9.80
N GLN A 107 -2.03 8.31 -11.07
CA GLN A 107 -1.26 8.78 -12.23
C GLN A 107 -1.11 10.30 -12.24
N TYR A 108 -2.14 11.08 -11.92
CA TYR A 108 -2.05 12.54 -11.92
C TYR A 108 -1.14 13.08 -10.81
N TRP A 109 -1.05 12.36 -9.68
CA TRP A 109 -0.09 12.72 -8.62
C TRP A 109 1.35 12.43 -9.02
N LEU A 110 1.58 11.43 -9.88
CA LEU A 110 2.90 11.08 -10.39
C LEU A 110 3.35 11.99 -11.52
N GLU A 111 2.41 12.45 -12.36
CA GLU A 111 2.68 13.37 -13.46
C GLU A 111 2.82 14.83 -13.00
N CYS A 112 2.28 15.16 -11.82
CA CYS A 112 2.43 16.48 -11.24
C CYS A 112 3.76 16.58 -10.47
N ASP A 113 4.72 17.31 -11.05
CA ASP A 113 6.04 17.51 -10.44
C ASP A 113 5.93 18.00 -9.00
N ASP A 114 6.75 17.43 -8.12
CA ASP A 114 6.84 17.71 -6.67
C ASP A 114 5.56 17.43 -5.85
N ALA A 115 4.48 16.92 -6.47
CA ALA A 115 3.21 16.72 -5.78
C ALA A 115 3.28 15.64 -4.68
N LEU A 116 4.09 14.59 -4.86
CA LEU A 116 4.24 13.52 -3.87
C LEU A 116 5.06 13.97 -2.66
N GLU A 117 6.08 14.78 -2.85
CA GLU A 117 6.91 15.36 -1.80
C GLU A 117 6.11 16.41 -1.03
N TRP A 118 5.34 17.23 -1.75
CA TRP A 118 4.35 18.13 -1.16
C TRP A 118 3.34 17.35 -0.30
N LEU A 119 2.73 16.30 -0.87
CA LEU A 119 1.80 15.41 -0.17
C LEU A 119 2.44 14.82 1.10
N GLN A 120 3.66 14.30 0.99
CA GLN A 120 4.39 13.73 2.10
C GLN A 120 4.60 14.77 3.19
N ARG A 121 5.12 15.96 2.88
CA ARG A 121 5.36 17.02 3.87
C ARG A 121 4.07 17.41 4.61
N ARG A 122 2.96 17.61 3.88
CA ARG A 122 1.66 17.93 4.50
C ARG A 122 1.15 16.78 5.35
N TYR A 123 1.25 15.54 4.86
CA TYR A 123 0.81 14.36 5.59
C TYR A 123 1.56 14.17 6.90
N LEU A 124 2.89 14.28 6.88
CA LEU A 124 3.73 14.24 8.09
C LEU A 124 3.38 15.38 9.05
N HIS A 125 3.15 16.59 8.52
CA HIS A 125 2.77 17.74 9.34
C HIS A 125 1.43 17.53 10.05
N VAL A 126 0.40 17.06 9.33
CA VAL A 126 -0.96 16.89 9.87
C VAL A 126 -1.05 15.70 10.81
N THR A 127 -0.42 14.56 10.47
CA THR A 127 -0.61 13.30 11.20
C THR A 127 0.52 12.94 12.15
N LYS A 128 1.66 13.64 12.08
CA LYS A 128 2.88 13.39 12.87
C LYS A 128 3.44 11.97 12.72
N VAL A 129 3.05 11.23 11.68
CA VAL A 129 3.67 9.96 11.35
C VAL A 129 5.11 10.18 10.91
N LYS A 130 5.98 9.18 11.07
CA LYS A 130 7.36 9.26 10.58
C LYS A 130 7.42 8.85 9.11
N PRO A 131 8.22 9.53 8.28
CA PRO A 131 8.38 9.13 6.89
C PRO A 131 9.16 7.82 6.77
N LEU A 132 8.92 7.09 5.68
CA LEU A 132 9.79 5.98 5.30
C LEU A 132 11.15 6.44 4.74
N THR A 133 11.12 7.57 4.04
CA THR A 133 12.27 8.26 3.45
C THR A 133 11.88 9.71 3.19
N THR A 134 12.87 10.60 3.25
CA THR A 134 12.77 12.00 2.78
C THR A 134 13.50 12.22 1.47
N ASN A 135 14.16 11.20 0.93
CA ASN A 135 14.85 11.25 -0.35
C ASN A 135 13.82 11.13 -1.49
N LYS A 136 13.80 12.16 -2.35
CA LYS A 136 12.88 12.27 -3.50
C LYS A 136 13.02 11.11 -4.48
N GLU A 137 14.25 10.71 -4.82
CA GLU A 137 14.50 9.63 -5.78
C GLU A 137 14.02 8.29 -5.23
N ILE A 138 14.34 8.00 -3.95
CA ILE A 138 13.88 6.78 -3.28
C ILE A 138 12.35 6.75 -3.19
N LEU A 139 11.71 7.88 -2.86
CA LEU A 139 10.25 7.98 -2.82
C LEU A 139 9.64 7.67 -4.19
N SER A 140 10.13 8.30 -5.25
CA SER A 140 9.64 8.11 -6.61
C SER A 140 9.76 6.64 -7.05
N LEU A 141 10.94 6.03 -6.88
CA LEU A 141 11.17 4.62 -7.21
C LEU A 141 10.25 3.68 -6.41
N PHE A 142 10.08 3.93 -5.11
CA PHE A 142 9.25 3.10 -4.25
C PHE A 142 7.77 3.18 -4.61
N VAL A 143 7.26 4.39 -4.91
CA VAL A 143 5.88 4.60 -5.36
C VAL A 143 5.65 3.93 -6.70
N GLU A 144 6.55 4.17 -7.66
CA GLU A 144 6.44 3.61 -9.00
C GLU A 144 6.46 2.09 -8.96
N GLY A 145 7.44 1.49 -8.27
CA GLY A 145 7.50 0.04 -8.07
C GLY A 145 6.22 -0.51 -7.43
N THR A 146 5.66 0.18 -6.43
CA THR A 146 4.41 -0.22 -5.76
C THR A 146 3.20 -0.13 -6.68
N ARG A 147 3.15 0.83 -7.59
CA ARG A 147 2.06 1.00 -8.55
C ARG A 147 1.97 -0.16 -9.53
N ILE A 148 3.11 -0.61 -10.05
CA ILE A 148 3.19 -1.63 -11.11
C ILE A 148 3.38 -3.06 -10.58
N VAL A 149 3.59 -3.24 -9.28
CA VAL A 149 3.92 -4.54 -8.66
C VAL A 149 2.94 -5.68 -8.96
N ASN A 150 1.67 -5.37 -9.23
CA ASN A 150 0.65 -6.36 -9.54
C ASN A 150 0.42 -6.58 -11.04
N ASN A 151 1.05 -5.78 -11.91
CA ASN A 151 0.94 -5.98 -13.34
C ASN A 151 1.97 -7.02 -13.79
N ILE A 152 1.49 -8.17 -14.27
CA ILE A 152 2.32 -9.30 -14.72
C ILE A 152 3.35 -8.86 -15.77
N GLN A 153 2.96 -7.96 -16.68
CA GLN A 153 3.86 -7.48 -17.74
C GLN A 153 4.99 -6.59 -17.22
N ASP A 154 4.79 -5.92 -16.08
CA ASP A 154 5.73 -4.96 -15.51
C ASP A 154 6.53 -5.53 -14.32
N GLN A 155 6.40 -6.83 -14.00
CA GLN A 155 7.05 -7.43 -12.81
C GLN A 155 8.56 -7.22 -12.77
N GLN A 156 9.24 -7.29 -13.92
CA GLN A 156 10.69 -7.06 -13.99
C GLN A 156 11.04 -5.59 -13.67
N ARG A 157 10.29 -4.64 -14.23
CA ARG A 157 10.44 -3.21 -13.94
C ARG A 157 10.15 -2.90 -12.48
N ALA A 158 9.10 -3.51 -11.90
CA ALA A 158 8.78 -3.39 -10.49
C ALA A 158 9.96 -3.85 -9.61
N MET A 159 10.53 -5.01 -9.95
CA MET A 159 11.69 -5.56 -9.24
C MET A 159 12.92 -4.65 -9.35
N GLU A 160 13.17 -4.06 -10.51
CA GLU A 160 14.26 -3.09 -10.72
C GLU A 160 14.08 -1.83 -9.87
N CYS A 161 12.87 -1.28 -9.80
CA CYS A 161 12.56 -0.16 -8.91
C CYS A 161 12.91 -0.48 -7.45
N PHE A 162 12.51 -1.66 -6.95
CA PHE A 162 12.78 -2.06 -5.56
C PHE A 162 14.25 -2.37 -5.29
N LYS A 163 14.97 -2.96 -6.25
CA LYS A 163 16.43 -3.12 -6.15
C LYS A 163 17.12 -1.76 -6.07
N ARG A 164 16.73 -0.82 -6.92
CA ARG A 164 17.27 0.54 -6.90
C ARG A 164 16.96 1.28 -5.59
N VAL A 165 15.77 1.08 -5.03
CA VAL A 165 15.43 1.56 -3.67
C VAL A 165 16.43 1.01 -2.65
N LEU A 166 16.71 -0.30 -2.68
CA LEU A 166 17.65 -0.91 -1.74
C LEU A 166 19.09 -0.37 -1.92
N ASP A 167 19.55 -0.25 -3.16
CA ASP A 167 20.88 0.26 -3.51
C ASP A 167 21.11 1.71 -3.05
N LEU A 168 20.06 2.54 -3.11
CA LEU A 168 20.10 3.94 -2.66
C LEU A 168 19.81 4.09 -1.16
N SER A 169 19.28 3.04 -0.53
CA SER A 169 18.88 3.06 0.88
C SER A 169 20.07 2.81 1.83
N ASP A 170 20.95 3.82 1.96
CA ASP A 170 21.94 3.90 3.03
C ASP A 170 21.29 4.34 4.37
N ASN A 171 22.11 4.80 5.35
CA ASN A 171 21.71 5.23 6.71
C ASN A 171 20.50 6.21 6.80
N ASP A 172 20.07 6.82 5.70
CA ASP A 172 18.91 7.74 5.63
C ASP A 172 17.55 7.01 5.52
N ALA A 173 17.55 5.75 5.07
CA ALA A 173 16.32 4.98 4.91
C ALA A 173 15.87 4.33 6.22
N SER A 174 14.59 4.50 6.56
CA SER A 174 14.02 3.83 7.73
C SER A 174 14.12 2.31 7.56
N PRO A 175 14.37 1.53 8.64
CA PRO A 175 14.27 0.07 8.60
C PRO A 175 12.93 -0.42 8.03
N GLN A 176 11.87 0.37 8.24
CA GLN A 176 10.53 0.12 7.72
C GLN A 176 10.45 0.24 6.19
N LEU A 177 11.22 1.13 5.55
CA LEU A 177 11.27 1.20 4.08
C LEU A 177 11.88 -0.08 3.51
N ARG A 178 13.00 -0.52 4.06
CA ARG A 178 13.70 -1.74 3.60
C ARG A 178 12.83 -2.99 3.84
N GLU A 179 12.18 -3.09 5.00
CA GLU A 179 11.21 -4.16 5.29
C GLU A 179 10.09 -4.22 4.25
N ARG A 180 9.47 -3.07 3.95
CA ARG A 180 8.41 -3.00 2.94
C ARG A 180 8.92 -3.34 1.56
N THR A 181 10.11 -2.88 1.21
CA THR A 181 10.74 -3.15 -0.09
C THR A 181 10.96 -4.65 -0.28
N PHE A 182 11.55 -5.34 0.70
CA PHE A 182 11.71 -6.79 0.66
C PHE A 182 10.38 -7.53 0.55
N ARG A 183 9.33 -7.09 1.27
CA ARG A 183 8.00 -7.68 1.14
C ARG A 183 7.38 -7.49 -0.24
N ARG A 184 7.63 -6.36 -0.89
CA ARG A 184 7.19 -6.12 -2.27
C ARG A 184 7.90 -7.05 -3.25
N MET A 185 9.22 -7.19 -3.10
CA MET A 185 10.02 -8.12 -3.90
C MET A 185 9.55 -9.56 -3.72
N ALA A 186 9.33 -10.00 -2.49
CA ALA A 186 8.78 -11.33 -2.20
C ALA A 186 7.42 -11.57 -2.88
N MET A 187 6.56 -10.55 -2.94
CA MET A 187 5.27 -10.65 -3.62
C MET A 187 5.43 -10.86 -5.12
N ILE A 188 6.40 -10.18 -5.76
CA ILE A 188 6.73 -10.39 -7.18
C ILE A 188 7.25 -11.82 -7.38
N ASP A 189 8.19 -12.27 -6.55
CA ASP A 189 8.77 -13.62 -6.66
C ASP A 189 7.70 -14.71 -6.50
N MET A 190 6.76 -14.52 -5.58
CA MET A 190 5.61 -15.43 -5.41
C MET A 190 4.74 -15.48 -6.68
N GLN A 191 4.50 -14.35 -7.35
CA GLN A 191 3.75 -14.32 -8.61
C GLN A 191 4.51 -14.99 -9.76
N LEU A 192 5.85 -14.94 -9.73
CA LEU A 192 6.74 -15.62 -10.67
C LEU A 192 6.95 -17.11 -10.35
N GLY A 193 6.39 -17.62 -9.24
CA GLY A 193 6.60 -18.98 -8.77
C GLY A 193 8.00 -19.25 -8.18
N GLN A 194 8.78 -18.20 -7.91
CA GLN A 194 10.13 -18.27 -7.35
C GLN A 194 10.09 -18.32 -5.81
N PHE A 195 9.47 -19.37 -5.26
CA PHE A 195 9.15 -19.44 -3.82
C PHE A 195 10.38 -19.41 -2.90
N ASP A 196 11.51 -20.02 -3.28
CA ASP A 196 12.76 -19.96 -2.51
C ASP A 196 13.32 -18.52 -2.41
N THR A 197 13.24 -17.77 -3.51
CA THR A 197 13.68 -16.36 -3.55
C THR A 197 12.73 -15.49 -2.73
N ALA A 198 11.42 -15.74 -2.85
CA ALA A 198 10.41 -15.08 -2.03
C ALA A 198 10.67 -15.29 -0.53
N LEU A 199 10.96 -16.53 -0.10
CA LEU A 199 11.30 -16.83 1.29
C LEU A 199 12.55 -16.07 1.75
N SER A 200 13.58 -15.98 0.90
CA SER A 200 14.80 -15.22 1.20
C SER A 200 14.52 -13.74 1.43
N HIS A 201 13.68 -13.12 0.60
CA HIS A 201 13.24 -11.74 0.81
C HIS A 201 12.38 -11.57 2.06
N LEU A 202 11.47 -12.51 2.35
CA LEU A 202 10.65 -12.48 3.56
C LEU A 202 11.50 -12.61 4.83
N ASP A 203 12.55 -13.43 4.80
CA ASP A 203 13.51 -13.53 5.89
C ASP A 203 14.32 -12.24 6.08
N ALA A 204 14.70 -11.57 4.99
CA ALA A 204 15.33 -10.26 5.05
C ALA A 204 14.39 -9.20 5.67
N ALA A 205 13.10 -9.23 5.32
CA ALA A 205 12.09 -8.37 5.94
C ALA A 205 11.94 -8.64 7.45
N LEU A 206 11.85 -9.91 7.87
CA LEU A 206 11.73 -10.28 9.28
C LEU A 206 12.91 -9.80 10.13
N ARG A 207 14.14 -9.84 9.61
CA ARG A 207 15.34 -9.34 10.30
C ARG A 207 15.28 -7.85 10.63
N LEU A 208 14.42 -7.09 9.96
CA LEU A 208 14.23 -5.65 10.17
C LEU A 208 13.05 -5.32 11.10
N CYS A 209 12.20 -6.29 11.41
CA CYS A 209 11.05 -6.08 12.28
C CYS A 209 11.43 -6.11 13.76
N ASN A 210 10.78 -5.24 14.54
CA ASN A 210 10.78 -5.32 16.01
C ASN A 210 9.46 -5.94 16.49
N PRO A 211 9.48 -7.12 17.15
CA PRO A 211 8.27 -7.78 17.66
C PRO A 211 7.39 -6.91 18.55
N ALA A 212 7.96 -5.95 19.28
CA ALA A 212 7.21 -5.08 20.18
C ALA A 212 6.37 -4.01 19.45
N SER A 213 6.78 -3.58 18.25
CA SER A 213 6.11 -2.52 17.49
C SER A 213 5.47 -3.00 16.18
N ASP A 214 5.96 -4.12 15.63
CA ASP A 214 5.68 -4.51 14.24
C ASP A 214 4.88 -5.82 14.16
N ALA A 215 4.13 -6.16 15.20
CA ALA A 215 3.39 -7.41 15.30
C ALA A 215 2.50 -7.70 14.08
N GLU A 216 1.87 -6.68 13.50
CA GLU A 216 1.03 -6.86 12.30
C GLU A 216 1.88 -7.15 11.05
N SER A 217 2.99 -6.43 10.83
CA SER A 217 3.90 -6.74 9.73
C SER A 217 4.46 -8.16 9.85
N ILE A 218 4.84 -8.58 11.05
CA ILE A 218 5.32 -9.93 11.33
C ILE A 218 4.26 -10.97 10.95
N LYS A 219 3.01 -10.82 11.39
CA LYS A 219 1.91 -11.72 11.00
C LYS A 219 1.78 -11.86 9.49
N GLN A 220 1.83 -10.73 8.77
CA GLN A 220 1.73 -10.72 7.31
C GLN A 220 2.92 -11.39 6.62
N ILE A 221 4.15 -11.22 7.15
CA ILE A 221 5.33 -11.89 6.61
C ILE A 221 5.24 -13.40 6.80
N TYR A 222 4.93 -13.87 8.01
CA TYR A 222 4.75 -15.30 8.28
C TYR A 222 3.61 -15.91 7.45
N TYR A 223 2.51 -15.19 7.25
CA TYR A 223 1.44 -15.62 6.35
C TYR A 223 1.97 -15.85 4.93
N LYS A 224 2.76 -14.93 4.39
CA LYS A 224 3.37 -15.07 3.06
C LYS A 224 4.40 -16.19 2.99
N ARG A 225 5.20 -16.39 4.04
CA ARG A 225 6.16 -17.51 4.14
C ARG A 225 5.45 -18.85 4.13
N ALA A 226 4.38 -18.99 4.92
CA ALA A 226 3.55 -20.19 4.93
C ALA A 226 2.94 -20.47 3.54
N GLN A 227 2.42 -19.44 2.85
CA GLN A 227 1.94 -19.60 1.46
C GLN A 227 3.04 -20.11 0.52
N CYS A 228 4.27 -19.60 0.61
CA CYS A 228 5.39 -20.11 -0.20
C CYS A 228 5.66 -21.59 0.09
N LYS A 229 5.72 -21.98 1.36
CA LYS A 229 5.94 -23.39 1.77
C LYS A 229 4.83 -24.31 1.28
N GLU A 230 3.56 -23.90 1.37
CA GLU A 230 2.45 -24.68 0.83
C GLU A 230 2.56 -24.88 -0.69
N MET A 231 2.92 -23.83 -1.43
CA MET A 231 3.12 -23.92 -2.88
C MET A 231 4.30 -24.83 -3.25
N MET A 232 5.26 -25.00 -2.35
CA MET A 232 6.37 -25.95 -2.48
C MET A 232 6.04 -27.36 -1.98
N GLY A 233 4.83 -27.60 -1.45
CA GLY A 233 4.39 -28.88 -0.88
C GLY A 233 4.79 -29.11 0.57
N ASP A 234 5.47 -28.17 1.22
CA ASP A 234 5.86 -28.23 2.62
C ASP A 234 4.71 -27.79 3.55
N LEU A 235 3.68 -28.65 3.63
CA LEU A 235 2.50 -28.41 4.45
C LEU A 235 2.82 -28.39 5.95
N GLU A 236 3.78 -29.20 6.40
CA GLU A 236 4.23 -29.23 7.80
C GLU A 236 4.93 -27.92 8.18
N GLY A 237 5.84 -27.45 7.34
CA GLY A 237 6.52 -26.18 7.54
C GLY A 237 5.58 -24.99 7.47
N ALA A 238 4.54 -25.02 6.61
CA ALA A 238 3.49 -24.00 6.61
C ALA A 238 2.67 -24.01 7.93
N LEU A 239 2.31 -25.20 8.42
CA LEU A 239 1.60 -25.37 9.68
C LEU A 239 2.42 -24.84 10.87
N GLN A 240 3.73 -25.07 10.88
CA GLN A 240 4.64 -24.54 11.90
C GLN A 240 4.65 -23.01 11.92
N GLU A 241 4.72 -22.36 10.75
CA GLU A 241 4.73 -20.89 10.64
C GLU A 241 3.43 -20.28 11.19
N PHE A 242 2.26 -20.83 10.83
CA PHE A 242 0.99 -20.33 11.35
C PHE A 242 0.84 -20.54 12.86
N THR A 243 1.26 -21.70 13.36
CA THR A 243 1.26 -22.01 14.79
C THR A 243 2.13 -21.01 15.55
N PHE A 244 3.35 -20.76 15.06
CA PHE A 244 4.27 -19.80 15.67
C PHE A 244 3.65 -18.41 15.78
N VAL A 245 3.02 -17.90 14.71
CA VAL A 245 2.37 -16.59 14.73
C VAL A 245 1.27 -16.52 15.79
N LEU A 246 0.39 -17.53 15.82
CA LEU A 246 -0.74 -17.55 16.72
C LEU A 246 -0.29 -17.59 18.19
N GLU A 247 0.74 -18.37 18.49
CA GLU A 247 1.25 -18.58 19.85
C GLU A 247 2.16 -17.47 20.35
N LYS A 248 3.04 -16.93 19.49
CA LYS A 248 4.12 -16.03 19.91
C LYS A 248 3.87 -14.57 19.59
N ILE A 249 3.10 -14.27 18.54
CA ILE A 249 2.83 -12.90 18.11
C ILE A 249 1.43 -12.47 18.52
N GLY A 250 0.46 -13.38 18.46
CA GLY A 250 -0.87 -13.21 19.02
C GLY A 250 -1.99 -13.48 18.02
N ARG A 251 -3.20 -13.02 18.36
CA ARG A 251 -4.43 -13.34 17.60
C ARG A 251 -4.28 -12.98 16.12
N PHE A 252 -4.50 -13.98 15.27
CA PHE A 252 -4.56 -13.85 13.82
C PHE A 252 -5.53 -14.90 13.29
N THR A 253 -6.75 -14.46 12.95
CA THR A 253 -7.86 -15.35 12.54
C THR A 253 -7.49 -16.17 11.32
N THR A 254 -6.86 -15.53 10.34
CA THR A 254 -6.36 -16.18 9.13
C THR A 254 -5.39 -17.32 9.44
N ALA A 255 -4.49 -17.19 10.43
CA ALA A 255 -3.63 -18.32 10.83
C ALA A 255 -4.43 -19.45 11.46
N ARG A 256 -5.42 -19.16 12.31
CA ARG A 256 -6.26 -20.19 12.94
C ARG A 256 -7.01 -21.03 11.90
N ASP A 257 -7.57 -20.37 10.90
CA ASP A 257 -8.34 -21.04 9.85
C ASP A 257 -7.40 -21.88 8.95
N ASN A 258 -6.20 -21.38 8.64
CA ASN A 258 -5.20 -22.14 7.90
C ASN A 258 -4.63 -23.33 8.70
N ILE A 259 -4.39 -23.19 10.00
CA ILE A 259 -3.97 -24.30 10.87
C ILE A 259 -5.01 -25.43 10.83
N THR A 260 -6.30 -25.08 10.94
CA THR A 260 -7.40 -26.04 10.86
C THR A 260 -7.38 -26.78 9.53
N ARG A 261 -7.27 -26.05 8.41
CA ARG A 261 -7.20 -26.61 7.06
C ARG A 261 -5.98 -27.53 6.87
N LEU A 262 -4.79 -27.08 7.25
CA LEU A 262 -3.54 -27.82 7.08
C LEU A 262 -3.51 -29.09 7.93
N LYS A 263 -4.02 -29.03 9.17
CA LYS A 263 -4.16 -30.22 10.01
C LYS A 263 -5.08 -31.25 9.39
N ALA A 264 -6.21 -30.83 8.81
CA ALA A 264 -7.11 -31.74 8.10
C ALA A 264 -6.40 -32.39 6.90
N GLN A 265 -5.64 -31.63 6.10
CA GLN A 265 -4.87 -32.17 4.96
C GLN A 265 -3.78 -33.16 5.40
N LEU A 266 -3.16 -32.94 6.55
CA LEU A 266 -2.12 -33.80 7.12
C LEU A 266 -2.67 -34.96 7.97
N ASN A 267 -4.00 -35.14 8.04
CA ASN A 267 -4.66 -36.10 8.93
C ASN A 267 -4.25 -35.96 10.42
N LEU A 268 -3.99 -34.72 10.86
CA LEU A 268 -3.65 -34.38 12.23
C LEU A 268 -4.89 -33.96 13.04
N PRO A 269 -4.86 -34.09 14.38
CA PRO A 269 -5.98 -33.67 15.24
C PRO A 269 -6.28 -32.17 15.10
N VAL A 270 -7.46 -31.86 14.57
CA VAL A 270 -7.99 -30.49 14.50
C VAL A 270 -8.46 -30.05 15.89
N PRO A 271 -8.07 -28.87 16.38
CA PRO A 271 -8.60 -28.35 17.64
C PRO A 271 -10.12 -28.24 17.53
N ARG A 272 -10.86 -28.89 18.45
CA ARG A 272 -12.31 -28.75 18.49
C ARG A 272 -12.65 -27.26 18.63
N PRO A 273 -13.61 -26.72 17.84
CA PRO A 273 -14.07 -25.36 18.07
C PRO A 273 -14.53 -25.23 19.53
N PRO A 274 -14.34 -24.05 20.17
CA PRO A 274 -14.84 -23.82 21.52
C PRO A 274 -16.30 -24.24 21.59
N ASP A 275 -16.64 -25.02 22.62
CA ASP A 275 -18.00 -25.46 22.84
C ASP A 275 -18.88 -24.25 23.17
N TYR A 276 -19.52 -23.66 22.16
CA TYR A 276 -20.48 -22.55 22.33
C TYR A 276 -21.81 -23.04 22.94
N GLY A 277 -21.77 -23.99 23.87
CA GLY A 277 -22.94 -24.54 24.54
C GLY A 277 -23.95 -25.22 23.60
N MET A 278 -23.50 -25.79 22.49
CA MET A 278 -24.37 -26.55 21.59
C MET A 278 -24.73 -27.89 22.23
N SER A 279 -26.02 -28.21 22.26
CA SER A 279 -26.50 -29.47 22.83
C SER A 279 -25.97 -30.66 22.01
N GLN A 280 -25.88 -31.85 22.61
CA GLN A 280 -25.48 -33.07 21.86
C GLN A 280 -26.35 -33.30 20.62
N ARG A 281 -27.62 -32.88 20.66
CA ARG A 281 -28.57 -33.00 19.55
C ARG A 281 -28.18 -32.11 18.36
N ASP A 282 -27.74 -30.87 18.63
CA ASP A 282 -27.32 -29.93 17.58
C ASP A 282 -26.01 -30.40 16.92
N ARG A 283 -25.15 -31.10 17.67
CA ARG A 283 -23.92 -31.70 17.13
C ARG A 283 -24.20 -32.84 16.15
N GLU A 284 -25.15 -33.71 16.47
CA GLU A 284 -25.57 -34.80 15.58
C GLU A 284 -26.26 -34.26 14.32
N GLU A 285 -27.02 -33.18 14.44
CA GLU A 285 -27.72 -32.57 13.30
C GLU A 285 -26.76 -31.89 12.31
N VAL A 286 -25.70 -31.23 12.80
CA VAL A 286 -24.66 -30.64 11.94
C VAL A 286 -23.81 -31.72 11.26
N MET A 287 -23.43 -32.79 11.98
CA MET A 287 -22.64 -33.88 11.40
C MET A 287 -23.43 -34.68 10.35
N ASN A 288 -24.75 -34.83 10.51
CA ASN A 288 -25.62 -35.50 9.53
C ASN A 288 -25.89 -34.66 8.27
N ARG A 289 -25.58 -33.36 8.27
CA ARG A 289 -25.69 -32.49 7.07
C ARG A 289 -24.40 -32.41 6.26
N VAL A 290 -23.30 -32.97 6.76
CA VAL A 290 -21.97 -32.92 6.14
C VAL A 290 -21.58 -34.28 5.49
N ASN A 291 -22.42 -35.31 5.61
CA ASN A 291 -22.38 -36.54 4.81
C ASN A 291 -23.51 -36.54 3.77
#